data_AF-A0A2M7BSM8-F1
#
_entry.id   AF-A0A2M7BSM8-F1
#
_cell.length_a   1.000
_cell.length_b   1.000
_cell.length_c   1.000
_cell.angle_alpha   90.00
_cell.angle_beta   90.00
_cell.angle_gamma   90.00
#
_symmetry.space_group_name_H-M   'P 1'
#
loop_
_entity.id
_entity.type
_entity.pdbx_description
1 polymer ?
#
loop_
_entity_poly.entity_id
_entity_poly.type
_entity_poly.pdbx_seq_one_letter_code
_entity_poly.pdbx_strand_id
1 'polypeptide(L)'
;MRLPLLVTLTIAICYLLFQPRIINYLLPTARTNYLDQLLQQTKSTKHLDPQKYWETREFYYPGVFYVFQDGLSIDNITDFVHQTGINLKLKGDFPILVYKSPKWSSYESLVNTNQLADLVDLPSSTPIYQDSQTIIYQIDNKVLIFFIKPYDELKVTNGFIYTKEAILKDYYYWFGVSVITR
;
A
#
# COMPACT_ATOMS: atom_id res chain seq x y z
N MET A 1 -6.10 36.78 -31.24
CA MET A 1 -5.11 36.21 -30.28
C MET A 1 -5.66 35.77 -28.92
N ARG A 2 -6.91 36.07 -28.51
CA ARG A 2 -7.41 35.73 -27.16
C ARG A 2 -7.95 34.30 -26.99
N LEU A 3 -8.51 33.71 -28.06
CA LEU A 3 -9.05 32.34 -28.03
C LEU A 3 -8.00 31.27 -27.69
N PRO A 4 -6.79 31.23 -28.31
CA PRO A 4 -5.79 30.23 -27.95
C PRO A 4 -5.33 30.37 -26.50
N LEU A 5 -5.22 31.60 -25.97
CA LEU A 5 -4.88 31.84 -24.57
C LEU A 5 -5.96 31.27 -23.62
N LEU A 6 -7.24 31.52 -23.91
CA LEU A 6 -8.37 30.99 -23.14
C LEU A 6 -8.45 29.47 -23.16
N VAL A 7 -8.19 28.85 -24.32
CA VAL A 7 -8.16 27.39 -24.45
C VAL A 7 -7.00 26.81 -23.65
N THR A 8 -5.79 27.37 -23.78
CA THR A 8 -4.63 26.92 -22.99
C THR A 8 -4.87 27.08 -21.49
N LEU A 9 -5.46 28.19 -21.06
CA LEU A 9 -5.79 28.42 -19.64
C LEU A 9 -6.80 27.39 -19.14
N THR A 10 -7.84 27.11 -19.94
CA THR A 10 -8.85 26.10 -19.61
C THR A 10 -8.23 24.72 -19.49
N ILE A 11 -7.36 24.31 -20.43
CA ILE A 11 -6.67 23.02 -20.39
C ILE A 11 -5.76 22.95 -19.16
N ALA A 12 -5.01 24.01 -18.84
CA ALA A 12 -4.15 24.05 -17.66
C ALA A 12 -4.95 23.94 -16.35
N ILE A 13 -6.08 24.65 -16.25
CA ILE A 13 -6.98 24.57 -15.09
C ILE A 13 -7.58 23.18 -14.96
N CYS A 14 -8.08 22.59 -16.06
CA CYS A 14 -8.56 21.22 -16.06
C CYS A 14 -7.47 20.26 -15.62
N TYR A 15 -6.27 20.35 -16.19
CA TYR A 15 -5.14 19.49 -15.82
C TYR A 15 -4.83 19.57 -14.31
N LEU A 16 -4.82 20.77 -13.74
CA LEU A 16 -4.62 20.97 -12.30
C LEU A 16 -5.77 20.38 -11.49
N LEU A 17 -7.03 20.67 -11.85
CA LEU A 17 -8.21 20.16 -11.15
C LEU A 17 -8.33 18.63 -11.24
N PHE A 18 -7.85 18.02 -12.32
CA PHE A 18 -7.87 16.58 -12.52
C PHE A 18 -6.65 15.86 -11.90
N GLN A 19 -5.74 16.58 -11.22
CA GLN A 19 -4.68 15.90 -10.49
C GLN A 19 -5.25 15.10 -9.32
N PRO A 20 -4.79 13.85 -9.08
CA PRO A 20 -5.28 13.01 -8.00
C PRO A 20 -5.26 13.71 -6.64
N ARG A 21 -4.21 14.51 -6.36
CA ARG A 21 -4.08 15.28 -5.11
C ARG A 21 -5.23 16.27 -4.91
N ILE A 22 -5.64 16.98 -5.97
CA ILE A 22 -6.67 18.02 -5.92
C ILE A 22 -8.07 17.39 -5.92
N ILE A 23 -8.35 16.44 -6.80
CA ILE A 23 -9.62 15.69 -6.82
C ILE A 23 -9.90 15.09 -5.45
N ASN A 24 -8.91 14.43 -4.88
CA ASN A 24 -9.04 13.78 -3.58
C ASN A 24 -9.40 14.82 -2.51
N TYR A 25 -8.75 15.97 -2.52
CA TYR A 25 -9.07 17.03 -1.55
C TYR A 25 -10.50 17.56 -1.71
N LEU A 26 -10.97 17.72 -2.96
CA LEU A 26 -12.28 18.28 -3.27
C LEU A 26 -13.43 17.27 -3.15
N LEU A 27 -13.18 15.97 -3.35
CA LEU A 27 -14.18 14.90 -3.39
C LEU A 27 -13.79 13.74 -2.46
N PRO A 28 -14.00 13.87 -1.13
CA PRO A 28 -13.68 12.82 -0.17
C PRO A 28 -14.40 11.48 -0.45
N THR A 29 -15.60 11.53 -1.03
CA THR A 29 -16.39 10.35 -1.43
C THR A 29 -15.73 9.54 -2.54
N ALA A 30 -14.96 10.18 -3.43
CA ALA A 30 -14.20 9.47 -4.45
C ALA A 30 -13.12 8.58 -3.82
N ARG A 31 -12.47 9.05 -2.75
CA ARG A 31 -11.45 8.29 -2.01
C ARG A 31 -12.02 7.03 -1.39
N THR A 32 -13.12 7.16 -0.65
CA THR A 32 -13.76 6.02 0.02
C THR A 32 -14.22 4.97 -0.99
N ASN A 33 -14.69 5.40 -2.17
CA ASN A 33 -15.08 4.50 -3.23
C ASN A 33 -13.92 3.62 -3.73
N TYR A 34 -12.69 4.14 -3.84
CA TYR A 34 -11.54 3.31 -4.25
C TYR A 34 -11.25 2.20 -3.23
N LEU A 35 -11.25 2.54 -1.94
CA LEU A 35 -11.03 1.55 -0.88
C LEU A 35 -12.16 0.53 -0.84
N ASP A 36 -13.41 0.97 -0.89
CA ASP A 36 -14.56 0.07 -0.85
C ASP A 36 -14.60 -0.84 -2.08
N GLN A 37 -14.21 -0.35 -3.27
CA GLN A 37 -14.05 -1.17 -4.47
C GLN A 37 -12.95 -2.23 -4.30
N LEU A 38 -11.78 -1.87 -3.78
CA LEU A 38 -10.71 -2.84 -3.50
C LEU A 38 -11.19 -3.94 -2.54
N LEU A 39 -11.88 -3.56 -1.47
CA LEU A 39 -12.39 -4.50 -0.47
C LEU A 39 -13.49 -5.42 -1.04
N GLN A 40 -14.43 -4.87 -1.81
CA GLN A 40 -15.49 -5.65 -2.45
C GLN A 40 -14.91 -6.60 -3.50
N GLN A 41 -13.99 -6.12 -4.33
CA GLN A 41 -13.32 -6.92 -5.35
C GLN A 41 -12.54 -8.07 -4.71
N THR A 42 -11.73 -7.78 -3.69
CA THR A 42 -10.99 -8.82 -2.96
C THR A 42 -11.91 -9.90 -2.40
N LYS A 43 -13.04 -9.50 -1.81
CA LYS A 43 -14.04 -10.45 -1.27
C LYS A 43 -14.70 -11.30 -2.35
N SER A 44 -15.00 -10.72 -3.52
CA SER A 44 -15.71 -11.42 -4.59
C SER A 44 -14.81 -12.33 -5.41
N THR A 45 -13.59 -11.90 -5.71
CA THR A 45 -12.59 -12.69 -6.46
C THR A 45 -11.84 -13.69 -5.58
N LYS A 46 -11.93 -13.52 -4.25
CA LYS A 46 -11.09 -14.23 -3.27
C LYS A 46 -9.59 -14.02 -3.51
N HIS A 47 -9.23 -12.83 -3.96
CA HIS A 47 -7.87 -12.48 -4.31
C HIS A 47 -7.67 -10.97 -4.25
N LEU A 48 -6.72 -10.51 -3.43
CA LEU A 48 -6.30 -9.11 -3.43
C LEU A 48 -5.48 -8.84 -4.69
N ASP A 49 -6.00 -8.06 -5.63
CA ASP A 49 -5.26 -7.71 -6.84
C ASP A 49 -4.10 -6.74 -6.51
N PRO A 50 -2.84 -7.10 -6.80
CA PRO A 50 -1.67 -6.27 -6.54
C PRO A 50 -1.76 -4.88 -7.18
N GLN A 51 -2.10 -4.82 -8.46
CA GLN A 51 -2.15 -3.56 -9.20
C GLN A 51 -3.25 -2.67 -8.62
N LYS A 52 -4.42 -3.24 -8.34
CA LYS A 52 -5.53 -2.50 -7.76
C LYS A 52 -5.21 -2.00 -6.35
N TYR A 53 -4.50 -2.78 -5.54
CA TYR A 53 -4.01 -2.34 -4.24
C TYR A 53 -3.10 -1.10 -4.37
N TRP A 54 -2.12 -1.15 -5.29
CA TRP A 54 -1.20 -0.03 -5.54
C TRP A 54 -1.92 1.22 -6.06
N GLU A 55 -2.80 1.06 -7.03
CA GLU A 55 -3.65 2.15 -7.54
C GLU A 55 -4.50 2.75 -6.42
N THR A 56 -5.18 1.90 -5.65
CA THR A 56 -6.05 2.34 -4.54
C THR A 56 -5.24 3.13 -3.53
N ARG A 57 -4.01 2.73 -3.20
CA ARG A 57 -3.17 3.49 -2.28
C ARG A 57 -2.89 4.91 -2.79
N GLU A 58 -2.48 5.06 -4.05
CA GLU A 58 -2.20 6.36 -4.66
C GLU A 58 -3.47 7.24 -4.76
N PHE A 59 -4.60 6.66 -5.13
CA PHE A 59 -5.85 7.39 -5.30
C PHE A 59 -6.63 7.59 -4.01
N TYR A 60 -6.41 6.80 -2.97
CA TYR A 60 -7.08 6.98 -1.68
C TYR A 60 -6.53 8.20 -0.96
N TYR A 61 -5.20 8.26 -0.82
CA TYR A 61 -4.54 9.43 -0.25
C TYR A 61 -3.05 9.46 -0.66
N PRO A 62 -2.69 10.25 -1.69
CA PRO A 62 -1.31 10.34 -2.19
C PRO A 62 -0.31 10.65 -1.08
N GLY A 63 0.86 10.01 -1.15
CA GLY A 63 1.87 10.01 -0.11
C GLY A 63 3.29 10.01 -0.66
N VAL A 64 4.22 9.59 0.19
CA VAL A 64 5.66 9.49 -0.12
C VAL A 64 6.12 8.05 0.08
N PHE A 65 6.93 7.57 -0.86
CA PHE A 65 7.64 6.31 -0.75
C PHE A 65 9.04 6.51 -0.19
N TYR A 66 9.41 5.64 0.75
CA TYR A 66 10.75 5.51 1.27
C TYR A 66 11.25 4.11 0.94
N VAL A 67 12.36 4.03 0.22
CA VAL A 67 13.00 2.77 -0.17
C VAL A 67 14.28 2.62 0.64
N PHE A 68 14.40 1.51 1.35
CA PHE A 68 15.55 1.18 2.16
C PHE A 68 16.20 -0.07 1.60
N GLN A 69 17.28 0.11 0.84
CA GLN A 69 17.95 -0.99 0.13
C GLN A 69 18.67 -1.94 1.08
N ASP A 70 19.18 -1.41 2.19
CA ASP A 70 19.91 -2.17 3.23
C ASP A 70 19.01 -2.57 4.41
N GLY A 71 17.69 -2.52 4.22
CA GLY A 71 16.72 -2.77 5.29
C GLY A 71 16.43 -1.57 6.19
N LEU A 72 15.51 -1.75 7.14
CA LEU A 72 15.17 -0.74 8.13
C LEU A 72 16.06 -0.87 9.35
N SER A 73 16.54 0.27 9.85
CA SER A 73 17.04 0.34 11.23
C SER A 73 15.92 -0.01 12.22
N ILE A 74 16.33 -0.43 13.44
CA ILE A 74 15.40 -0.67 14.55
C ILE A 74 14.55 0.58 14.82
N ASP A 75 15.12 1.77 14.72
CA ASP A 75 14.42 3.04 14.92
C ASP A 75 13.28 3.20 13.90
N ASN A 76 13.52 2.89 12.63
CA ASN A 76 12.49 3.01 11.59
C ASN A 76 11.34 2.01 11.78
N ILE A 77 11.65 0.78 12.26
CA ILE A 77 10.61 -0.21 12.61
C ILE A 77 9.81 0.30 13.80
N THR A 78 10.49 0.80 14.82
CA THR A 78 9.88 1.32 16.05
C THR A 78 8.94 2.50 15.75
N ASP A 79 9.35 3.41 14.86
CA ASP A 79 8.51 4.50 14.39
C ASP A 79 7.24 4.02 13.70
N PHE A 80 7.33 3.00 12.83
CA PHE A 80 6.15 2.41 12.18
C PHE A 80 5.22 1.77 13.21
N VAL A 81 5.77 1.00 14.16
CA VAL A 81 5.00 0.37 15.24
C VAL A 81 4.28 1.44 16.06
N HIS A 82 4.96 2.51 16.47
CA HIS A 82 4.34 3.61 17.22
C HIS A 82 3.24 4.34 16.43
N GLN A 83 3.45 4.56 15.13
CA GLN A 83 2.49 5.27 14.28
C GLN A 83 1.24 4.43 13.97
N THR A 84 1.42 3.12 13.80
CA THR A 84 0.35 2.24 13.28
C THR A 84 -0.28 1.36 14.35
N GLY A 85 0.45 1.05 15.42
CA GLY A 85 0.10 0.05 16.43
C GLY A 85 0.32 -1.39 16.00
N ILE A 86 0.99 -1.63 14.86
CA ILE A 86 1.25 -2.97 14.34
C ILE A 86 2.67 -3.41 14.67
N ASN A 87 2.79 -4.52 15.41
CA ASN A 87 4.08 -5.12 15.76
C ASN A 87 4.59 -6.02 14.64
N LEU A 88 5.72 -5.64 14.05
CA LEU A 88 6.44 -6.43 13.06
C LEU A 88 7.48 -7.32 13.76
N LYS A 89 7.61 -8.58 13.31
CA LYS A 89 8.59 -9.55 13.82
C LYS A 89 9.86 -9.65 12.98
N LEU A 90 9.93 -8.85 11.91
CA LEU A 90 11.00 -8.90 10.92
C LEU A 90 12.34 -8.40 11.48
N LYS A 91 13.42 -9.07 11.07
CA LYS A 91 14.82 -8.64 11.29
C LYS A 91 15.36 -8.09 9.97
N GLY A 92 16.03 -6.93 10.04
CA GLY A 92 16.16 -5.96 8.94
C GLY A 92 17.18 -6.26 7.84
N ASP A 93 17.11 -7.40 7.16
CA ASP A 93 18.10 -7.77 6.14
C ASP A 93 17.60 -7.64 4.67
N PHE A 94 16.48 -6.96 4.42
CA PHE A 94 15.80 -7.02 3.10
C PHE A 94 15.44 -5.64 2.54
N PRO A 95 15.36 -5.48 1.20
CA PRO A 95 14.80 -4.26 0.61
C PRO A 95 13.40 -4.02 1.13
N ILE A 96 13.21 -2.85 1.73
CA ILE A 96 11.94 -2.46 2.36
C ILE A 96 11.39 -1.21 1.68
N LEU A 97 10.08 -1.23 1.47
CA LEU A 97 9.31 -0.09 0.99
C LEU A 97 8.35 0.36 2.10
N VAL A 98 8.43 1.63 2.46
CA VAL A 98 7.46 2.26 3.36
C VAL A 98 6.71 3.34 2.59
N TYR A 99 5.39 3.27 2.59
CA TYR A 99 4.53 4.35 2.13
C TYR A 99 3.98 5.11 3.31
N LYS A 100 4.06 6.44 3.26
CA LYS A 100 3.43 7.30 4.26
C LYS A 100 2.54 8.34 3.61
N SER A 101 1.30 8.36 4.04
CA SER A 101 0.36 9.45 3.81
C SER A 101 -0.51 9.66 5.06
N PRO A 102 -1.14 10.84 5.22
CA PRO A 102 -2.01 11.14 6.35
C PRO A 102 -3.10 10.12 6.67
N LYS A 103 -3.57 9.36 5.66
CA LYS A 103 -4.64 8.35 5.83
C LYS A 103 -4.23 6.93 5.45
N TRP A 104 -3.04 6.72 4.90
CA TRP A 104 -2.56 5.39 4.52
C TRP A 104 -1.08 5.28 4.85
N SER A 105 -0.74 4.34 5.72
CA SER A 105 0.64 3.94 5.97
C SER A 105 0.80 2.48 5.60
N SER A 106 1.82 2.14 4.80
CA SER A 106 2.12 0.75 4.48
C SER A 106 3.59 0.44 4.64
N TYR A 107 3.85 -0.81 5.01
CA TYR A 107 5.15 -1.42 5.11
C TYR A 107 5.16 -2.64 4.21
N GLU A 108 6.16 -2.76 3.34
CA GLU A 108 6.32 -3.87 2.42
C GLU A 108 7.76 -4.35 2.39
N SER A 109 7.94 -5.66 2.29
CA SER A 109 9.25 -6.30 2.29
C SER A 109 9.24 -7.58 1.47
N LEU A 110 10.43 -8.01 1.04
CA LEU A 110 10.63 -9.32 0.44
C LEU A 110 11.04 -10.32 1.52
N VAL A 111 10.42 -11.50 1.51
CA VAL A 111 10.55 -12.52 2.57
C VAL A 111 10.60 -13.93 2.01
N ASN A 112 11.07 -14.86 2.84
CA ASN A 112 11.28 -16.28 2.50
C ASN A 112 10.29 -17.25 3.12
N THR A 113 9.41 -16.76 3.99
CA THR A 113 8.27 -17.52 4.51
C THR A 113 7.01 -17.13 3.74
N ASN A 114 6.02 -18.02 3.71
CA ASN A 114 4.66 -17.73 3.22
C ASN A 114 3.64 -17.62 4.37
N GLN A 115 4.10 -17.59 5.62
CA GLN A 115 3.26 -17.53 6.80
C GLN A 115 3.26 -16.10 7.36
N LEU A 116 2.09 -15.44 7.38
CA LEU A 116 1.96 -14.10 7.95
C LEU A 116 2.31 -14.05 9.45
N ALA A 117 1.99 -15.10 10.20
CA ALA A 117 2.21 -15.16 11.66
C ALA A 117 3.70 -15.07 12.06
N ASP A 118 4.61 -15.46 11.16
CA ASP A 118 6.06 -15.35 11.36
C ASP A 118 6.55 -13.90 11.25
N LEU A 119 5.77 -13.04 10.58
CA LEU A 119 6.20 -11.70 10.17
C LEU A 119 5.54 -10.57 10.95
N VAL A 120 4.33 -10.81 11.47
CA VAL A 120 3.51 -9.78 12.12
C VAL A 120 2.61 -10.37 13.20
N ASP A 121 2.34 -9.60 14.25
CA ASP A 121 1.27 -9.92 15.18
C ASP A 121 -0.07 -9.48 14.60
N LEU A 122 -0.92 -10.47 14.31
CA LEU A 122 -2.26 -10.22 13.79
C LEU A 122 -3.19 -9.75 14.91
N PRO A 123 -4.14 -8.85 14.62
CA PRO A 123 -5.20 -8.48 15.55
C PRO A 123 -5.98 -9.70 16.05
N SER A 124 -6.46 -9.63 17.29
CA SER A 124 -7.30 -10.69 17.89
C SER A 124 -8.77 -10.64 17.45
N SER A 125 -9.20 -9.57 16.77
CA SER A 125 -10.56 -9.42 16.26
C SER A 125 -10.84 -10.38 15.09
N THR A 126 -12.10 -10.57 14.72
CA THR A 126 -12.44 -11.38 13.54
C THR A 126 -12.18 -10.58 12.27
N PRO A 127 -11.46 -11.13 11.27
CA PRO A 127 -11.23 -10.44 10.01
C PRO A 127 -12.52 -10.33 9.19
N ILE A 128 -12.65 -9.25 8.42
CA ILE A 128 -13.74 -9.08 7.45
C ILE A 128 -13.50 -9.86 6.15
N TYR A 129 -12.27 -10.34 5.95
CA TYR A 129 -11.85 -11.20 4.85
C TYR A 129 -10.57 -11.94 5.23
N GLN A 130 -10.48 -13.22 4.89
CA GLN A 130 -9.27 -14.03 5.07
C GLN A 130 -9.20 -15.14 4.01
N ASP A 131 -8.04 -15.27 3.38
CA ASP A 131 -7.63 -16.43 2.59
C ASP A 131 -6.21 -16.86 3.01
N SER A 132 -5.55 -17.72 2.22
CA SER A 132 -4.20 -18.22 2.50
C SER A 132 -3.08 -17.17 2.37
N GLN A 133 -3.34 -16.05 1.69
CA GLN A 133 -2.37 -15.02 1.33
C GLN A 133 -2.73 -13.64 1.87
N THR A 134 -3.98 -13.37 2.22
CA THR A 134 -4.49 -12.04 2.57
C THR A 134 -5.42 -12.12 3.76
N ILE A 135 -5.27 -11.19 4.69
CA ILE A 135 -6.17 -11.00 5.83
C ILE A 135 -6.51 -9.52 5.95
N ILE A 136 -7.79 -9.21 6.06
CA ILE A 136 -8.29 -7.84 6.17
C ILE A 136 -9.13 -7.70 7.43
N TYR A 137 -8.80 -6.71 8.24
CA TYR A 137 -9.57 -6.33 9.42
C TYR A 137 -10.20 -4.96 9.22
N GLN A 138 -11.35 -4.76 9.86
CA GLN A 138 -11.94 -3.46 10.08
C GLN A 138 -12.08 -3.27 11.59
N ILE A 139 -11.31 -2.33 12.15
CA ILE A 139 -11.25 -2.06 13.59
C ILE A 139 -11.48 -0.57 13.75
N ASP A 140 -12.58 -0.20 14.41
CA ASP A 140 -13.02 1.19 14.56
C ASP A 140 -13.09 1.92 13.20
N ASN A 141 -12.32 3.01 13.05
CA ASN A 141 -12.21 3.78 11.80
C ASN A 141 -11.06 3.33 10.90
N LYS A 142 -10.41 2.19 11.20
CA LYS A 142 -9.25 1.69 10.47
C LYS A 142 -9.58 0.43 9.67
N VAL A 143 -8.98 0.35 8.49
CA VAL A 143 -8.86 -0.88 7.71
C VAL A 143 -7.40 -1.33 7.77
N LEU A 144 -7.19 -2.58 8.17
CA LEU A 144 -5.87 -3.20 8.20
C LEU A 144 -5.83 -4.25 7.10
N ILE A 145 -4.84 -4.19 6.21
CA ILE A 145 -4.64 -5.18 5.15
C ILE A 145 -3.27 -5.81 5.37
N PHE A 146 -3.25 -7.13 5.56
CA PHE A 146 -2.04 -7.93 5.64
C PHE A 146 -2.04 -8.87 4.44
N PHE A 147 -0.93 -8.99 3.73
CA PHE A 147 -0.81 -9.99 2.68
C PHE A 147 0.62 -10.54 2.56
N ILE A 148 0.69 -11.74 2.01
CA ILE A 148 1.91 -12.42 1.60
C ILE A 148 1.67 -13.08 0.24
N LYS A 149 2.27 -12.50 -0.79
CA LYS A 149 2.04 -12.87 -2.18
C LYS A 149 3.31 -13.41 -2.81
N PRO A 150 3.23 -14.28 -3.82
CA PRO A 150 4.41 -14.71 -4.56
C PRO A 150 5.12 -13.50 -5.16
N TYR A 151 6.45 -13.53 -5.22
CA TYR A 151 7.26 -12.46 -5.80
C TYR A 151 6.88 -12.12 -7.25
N ASP A 152 6.39 -13.09 -8.03
CA ASP A 152 5.94 -12.85 -9.40
C ASP A 152 4.72 -11.90 -9.48
N GLU A 153 3.86 -11.89 -8.47
CA GLU A 153 2.74 -10.95 -8.36
C GLU A 153 3.19 -9.52 -8.02
N LEU A 154 4.42 -9.32 -7.55
CA LEU A 154 4.98 -8.00 -7.34
C LEU A 154 5.59 -7.43 -8.63
N LYS A 155 6.10 -8.28 -9.53
CA LYS A 155 6.69 -7.82 -10.80
C LYS A 155 5.71 -7.03 -11.66
N VAL A 156 4.42 -7.34 -11.56
CA VAL A 156 3.37 -6.65 -12.34
C VAL A 156 3.07 -5.23 -11.82
N THR A 157 3.53 -4.87 -10.61
CA THR A 157 3.26 -3.56 -10.00
C THR A 157 4.42 -2.57 -10.08
N ASN A 158 5.55 -2.95 -10.73
CA ASN A 158 6.80 -2.17 -10.83
C ASN A 158 7.41 -1.74 -9.47
N GLY A 159 6.93 -2.27 -8.34
CA GLY A 159 7.19 -1.69 -7.02
C GLY A 159 8.63 -1.78 -6.50
N PHE A 160 9.46 -2.69 -7.03
CA PHE A 160 10.80 -3.00 -6.48
C PHE A 160 11.93 -3.09 -7.53
N ILE A 161 11.73 -2.53 -8.73
CA ILE A 161 12.68 -2.66 -9.87
C ILE A 161 14.06 -2.03 -9.60
N TYR A 162 14.25 -1.31 -8.48
CA TYR A 162 15.49 -0.58 -8.18
C TYR A 162 16.57 -1.38 -7.43
N THR A 163 16.37 -2.67 -7.14
CA THR A 163 17.41 -3.49 -6.48
C THR A 163 18.09 -4.45 -7.47
N LYS A 164 19.31 -4.89 -7.14
CA LYS A 164 20.08 -5.80 -7.99
C LYS A 164 19.37 -7.15 -8.08
N GLU A 165 19.21 -7.68 -9.29
CA GLU A 165 18.58 -8.98 -9.55
C GLU A 165 19.21 -10.14 -8.74
N ALA A 166 20.49 -10.03 -8.41
CA ALA A 166 21.19 -10.99 -7.55
C ALA A 166 20.59 -11.09 -6.13
N ILE A 167 20.12 -9.97 -5.56
CA ILE A 167 19.48 -9.92 -4.24
C ILE A 167 18.06 -10.50 -4.32
N LEU A 168 17.37 -10.29 -5.44
CA LEU A 168 15.98 -10.74 -5.64
C LEU A 168 15.82 -12.26 -5.74
N LYS A 169 16.88 -12.99 -6.12
CA LYS A 169 16.85 -14.45 -6.26
C LYS A 169 16.70 -15.19 -4.94
N ASP A 170 17.05 -14.52 -3.85
CA ASP A 170 17.00 -15.09 -2.50
C ASP A 170 15.64 -14.85 -1.82
N TYR A 171 14.63 -14.31 -2.54
CA TYR A 171 13.28 -14.04 -2.03
C TYR A 171 12.18 -14.67 -2.87
N TYR A 172 11.19 -15.23 -2.18
CA TYR A 172 10.07 -15.92 -2.82
C TYR A 172 8.73 -15.19 -2.66
N TYR A 173 8.59 -14.34 -1.64
CA TYR A 173 7.34 -13.70 -1.32
C TYR A 173 7.48 -12.20 -1.07
N TRP A 174 6.42 -11.48 -1.41
CA TRP A 174 6.18 -10.08 -1.11
C TRP A 174 5.19 -9.99 0.04
N PHE A 175 5.69 -9.50 1.17
CA PHE A 175 4.90 -9.23 2.35
C PHE A 175 4.48 -7.76 2.37
N GLY A 176 3.23 -7.50 2.77
CA GLY A 176 2.73 -6.15 2.96
C GLY A 176 1.78 -6.02 4.13
N VAL A 177 1.89 -4.88 4.81
CA VAL A 177 0.99 -4.42 5.86
C VAL A 177 0.54 -3.02 5.52
N SER A 178 -0.75 -2.76 5.55
CA SER A 178 -1.33 -1.42 5.40
C SER A 178 -2.26 -1.09 6.56
N VAL A 179 -2.15 0.13 7.05
CA VAL A 179 -3.07 0.75 8.00
C VAL A 179 -3.70 1.97 7.34
N ILE A 180 -5.02 1.92 7.19
CA ILE A 180 -5.78 2.87 6.41
C ILE A 180 -6.85 3.49 7.32
N THR A 181 -6.81 4.80 7.52
CA THR A 181 -7.81 5.53 8.30
C THR A 181 -8.94 5.98 7.36
N ARG A 182 -10.18 5.60 7.66
CA ARG A 182 -11.39 6.05 6.94
C ARG A 182 -11.67 7.53 7.24
#